data_AF-A0A1M3CW19-F1
#
_entry.id   AF-A0A1M3CW19-F1
#
_cell.length_a   1.000
_cell.length_b   1.000
_cell.length_c   1.000
_cell.angle_alpha   90.00
_cell.angle_beta   90.00
_cell.angle_gamma   90.00
#
_symmetry.space_group_name_H-M   'P 1'
#
loop_
_entity.id
_entity.type
_entity.pdbx_description
1 polymer ?
#
loop_
_entity_poly.entity_id
_entity_poly.type
_entity_poly.pdbx_seq_one_letter_code
_entity_poly.pdbx_strand_id
1 'polypeptide(L)'
;MSNVNSLISERLKKNGHTSKMSALAKQSASGNLTSFSGIFSVTELSEHEKNFLAEILRDYSTDKEDFDHDFSSLSIITSEVKAINNQAAILHGERIKKAQSILLRYKEGAFTAWLLAAYGNRQTPYNFLQYYEFYEKLPKTLRPQIEAMPRQAVYTLASRDAPLEKKQSFVESYQGETKTVLLLKIREMFPLAEDDKRRQNEGEITIHQLQRLAASLSRKNIRLSKSQKATINELLDHIKELLL
;
A
#
# COMPACT_ATOMS: atom_id res chain seq x y z
N MET A 1 25.70 -23.98 -13.49
CA MET A 1 26.33 -22.64 -13.50
C MET A 1 27.19 -22.35 -12.25
N SER A 2 27.45 -23.33 -11.38
CA SER A 2 28.17 -23.16 -10.10
C SER A 2 29.71 -23.14 -10.22
N ASN A 3 30.29 -23.68 -11.30
CA ASN A 3 31.75 -23.78 -11.46
C ASN A 3 32.44 -22.46 -11.86
N VAL A 4 31.69 -21.45 -12.34
CA VAL A 4 32.29 -20.17 -12.71
C VAL A 4 32.55 -19.31 -11.45
N ASN A 5 31.66 -19.39 -10.46
CA ASN A 5 31.80 -18.64 -9.21
C ASN A 5 32.92 -19.16 -8.30
N SER A 6 33.21 -20.48 -8.33
CA SER A 6 34.34 -21.08 -7.60
C SER A 6 35.68 -20.71 -8.24
N LEU A 7 35.77 -20.74 -9.57
CA LEU A 7 37.00 -20.38 -10.30
C LEU A 7 37.33 -18.89 -10.19
N ILE A 8 36.32 -18.02 -10.15
CA ILE A 8 36.49 -16.58 -9.95
C ILE A 8 36.96 -16.30 -8.50
N SER A 9 36.38 -16.96 -7.50
CA SER A 9 36.77 -16.78 -6.10
C SER A 9 38.18 -17.31 -5.79
N GLU A 10 38.63 -18.39 -6.44
CA GLU A 10 40.02 -18.86 -6.33
C GLU A 10 41.03 -17.93 -7.02
N ARG A 11 40.70 -17.38 -8.19
CA ARG A 11 41.55 -16.35 -8.84
C ARG A 11 41.62 -15.05 -8.05
N LEU A 12 40.58 -14.71 -7.28
CA LEU A 12 40.48 -13.47 -6.50
C LEU A 12 41.28 -13.48 -5.19
N LYS A 13 41.58 -14.64 -4.61
CA LYS A 13 42.45 -14.72 -3.42
C LYS A 13 43.91 -14.33 -3.70
N LYS A 14 44.32 -14.27 -4.97
CA LYS A 14 45.73 -14.07 -5.37
C LYS A 14 46.16 -12.60 -5.50
N ASN A 15 45.22 -11.64 -5.60
CA ASN A 15 45.55 -10.22 -5.80
C ASN A 15 44.92 -9.36 -4.69
N GLY A 16 45.75 -8.66 -3.92
CA GLY A 16 45.41 -7.92 -2.69
C GLY A 16 44.48 -6.69 -2.80
N HIS A 17 43.57 -6.65 -3.78
CA HIS A 17 42.57 -5.58 -3.97
C HIS A 17 41.12 -6.06 -3.72
N THR A 18 40.92 -6.94 -2.74
CA THR A 18 39.66 -7.66 -2.46
C THR A 18 38.55 -6.80 -1.81
N SER A 19 38.88 -5.65 -1.24
CA SER A 19 37.92 -4.82 -0.48
C SER A 19 36.82 -4.20 -1.36
N LYS A 20 37.18 -3.47 -2.42
CA LYS A 20 36.20 -2.76 -3.26
C LYS A 20 35.34 -3.70 -4.10
N MET A 21 35.90 -4.81 -4.56
CA MET A 21 35.18 -5.74 -5.44
C MET A 21 34.27 -6.70 -4.67
N SER A 22 34.62 -7.06 -3.43
CA SER A 22 33.68 -7.77 -2.55
C SER A 22 32.56 -6.85 -2.04
N ALA A 23 32.83 -5.55 -1.84
CA ALA A 23 31.81 -4.55 -1.56
C ALA A 23 30.83 -4.40 -2.73
N LEU A 24 31.33 -4.37 -3.97
CA LEU A 24 30.50 -4.36 -5.18
C LEU A 24 29.69 -5.65 -5.34
N ALA A 25 30.27 -6.83 -5.09
CA ALA A 25 29.53 -8.09 -5.13
C ALA A 25 28.42 -8.15 -4.06
N LYS A 26 28.68 -7.65 -2.85
CA LYS A 26 27.67 -7.49 -1.80
C LYS A 26 26.58 -6.49 -2.19
N GLN A 27 26.94 -5.36 -2.79
CA GLN A 27 25.97 -4.38 -3.30
C GLN A 27 25.13 -4.95 -4.46
N SER A 28 25.69 -5.83 -5.29
CA SER A 28 24.96 -6.52 -6.35
C SER A 28 23.95 -7.51 -5.78
N ALA A 29 24.39 -8.30 -4.80
CA ALA A 29 23.55 -9.29 -4.13
C ALA A 29 22.44 -8.65 -3.28
N SER A 30 22.68 -7.43 -2.76
CA SER A 30 21.68 -6.66 -2.01
C SER A 30 20.75 -5.81 -2.90
N GLY A 31 20.78 -5.98 -4.22
CA GLY A 31 19.95 -5.20 -5.16
C GLY A 31 20.38 -3.73 -5.37
N ASN A 32 21.46 -3.28 -4.74
CA ASN A 32 21.92 -1.88 -4.82
C ASN A 32 22.62 -1.52 -6.14
N LEU A 33 22.98 -2.49 -6.97
CA LEU A 33 23.55 -2.28 -8.32
C LEU A 33 22.54 -2.45 -9.47
N THR A 34 21.24 -2.61 -9.18
CA THR A 34 20.26 -2.56 -10.26
C THR A 34 20.21 -1.14 -10.83
N SER A 35 20.02 -1.00 -12.16
CA SER A 35 19.81 0.31 -12.83
C SER A 35 18.65 1.13 -12.24
N PHE A 36 17.91 0.51 -11.32
CA PHE A 36 16.75 0.98 -10.60
C PHE A 36 17.10 1.87 -9.40
N SER A 37 18.16 1.54 -8.65
CA SER A 37 18.56 2.28 -7.43
C SER A 37 19.02 3.72 -7.74
N GLY A 38 19.48 3.98 -8.97
CA GLY A 38 19.87 5.32 -9.44
C GLY A 38 18.70 6.22 -9.88
N ILE A 39 17.51 5.66 -10.08
CA ILE A 39 16.32 6.38 -10.60
C ILE A 39 15.18 6.42 -9.58
N PHE A 40 15.07 5.40 -8.73
CA PHE A 40 13.98 5.24 -7.77
C PHE A 40 14.53 5.18 -6.33
N SER A 41 13.87 5.87 -5.40
CA SER A 41 14.13 5.78 -3.97
C SER A 41 13.59 4.45 -3.42
N VAL A 42 14.39 3.38 -3.52
CA VAL A 42 14.01 2.07 -2.96
C VAL A 42 14.03 2.15 -1.45
N THR A 43 12.87 1.92 -0.83
CA THR A 43 12.71 1.83 0.63
C THR A 43 12.78 0.37 1.06
N GLU A 44 13.42 0.10 2.20
CA GLU A 44 13.43 -1.24 2.77
C GLU A 44 12.01 -1.68 3.19
N LEU A 45 11.73 -2.98 3.07
CA LEU A 45 10.48 -3.55 3.57
C LEU A 45 10.45 -3.54 5.10
N SER A 46 9.27 -3.33 5.67
CA SER A 46 9.09 -3.46 7.12
C SER A 46 9.20 -4.93 7.56
N GLU A 47 9.48 -5.16 8.85
CA GLU A 47 9.51 -6.52 9.40
C GLU A 47 8.17 -7.25 9.23
N HIS A 48 7.05 -6.52 9.28
CA HIS A 48 5.74 -7.11 9.03
C HIS A 48 5.58 -7.55 7.57
N GLU A 49 6.07 -6.75 6.62
CA GLU A 49 6.07 -7.12 5.20
C GLU A 49 6.98 -8.33 4.93
N LYS A 50 8.18 -8.35 5.53
CA LYS A 50 9.10 -9.49 5.47
C LYS A 50 8.44 -10.75 6.04
N ASN A 51 7.81 -10.67 7.21
CA ASN A 51 7.13 -11.81 7.81
C ASN A 51 5.98 -12.32 6.93
N PHE A 52 5.19 -11.43 6.35
CA PHE A 52 4.10 -11.80 5.45
C PHE A 52 4.61 -12.48 4.16
N LEU A 53 5.72 -12.01 3.59
CA LEU A 53 6.36 -12.69 2.45
C LEU A 53 6.88 -14.08 2.83
N ALA A 54 7.45 -14.22 4.02
CA ALA A 54 7.90 -15.52 4.53
C ALA A 54 6.72 -16.48 4.74
N GLU A 55 5.58 -16.00 5.24
CA GLU A 55 4.34 -16.76 5.37
C GLU A 55 3.83 -17.22 4.00
N ILE A 56 3.76 -16.33 3.00
CA ILE A 56 3.38 -16.71 1.63
C ILE A 56 4.27 -17.85 1.11
N LEU A 57 5.59 -17.74 1.27
CA LEU A 57 6.48 -18.78 0.77
C LEU A 57 6.30 -20.12 1.51
N ARG A 58 5.97 -20.09 2.80
CA ARG A 58 5.73 -21.30 3.61
C ARG A 58 4.38 -21.94 3.32
N ASP A 59 3.32 -21.15 3.20
CA ASP A 59 1.94 -21.65 3.02
C ASP A 59 1.73 -22.29 1.64
N TYR A 60 2.57 -21.92 0.67
CA TYR A 60 2.46 -22.37 -0.72
C TYR A 60 3.68 -23.18 -1.19
N SER A 61 4.53 -23.67 -0.29
CA SER A 61 5.68 -24.52 -0.65
C SER A 61 5.28 -25.98 -0.93
N THR A 62 6.10 -26.69 -1.71
CA THR A 62 5.88 -28.11 -2.07
C THR A 62 7.16 -28.96 -1.92
N ASP A 63 8.03 -28.60 -0.97
CA ASP A 63 9.27 -29.27 -0.53
C ASP A 63 10.48 -29.21 -1.49
N LYS A 64 10.41 -28.47 -2.60
CA LYS A 64 11.51 -28.38 -3.60
C LYS A 64 12.06 -26.98 -3.83
N GLU A 65 11.55 -25.99 -3.10
CA GLU A 65 11.86 -24.58 -3.29
C GLU A 65 13.08 -24.13 -2.44
N ASP A 66 13.88 -23.20 -2.96
CA ASP A 66 14.98 -22.57 -2.22
C ASP A 66 14.45 -21.34 -1.48
N PHE A 67 13.92 -21.58 -0.27
CA PHE A 67 13.23 -20.57 0.53
C PHE A 67 14.08 -19.30 0.72
N ASP A 68 15.35 -19.43 1.08
CA ASP A 68 16.20 -18.27 1.41
C ASP A 68 16.49 -17.42 0.17
N HIS A 69 16.77 -18.07 -0.96
CA HIS A 69 16.97 -17.39 -2.23
C HIS A 69 15.70 -16.67 -2.71
N ASP A 70 14.56 -17.37 -2.67
CA ASP A 70 13.29 -16.85 -3.17
C ASP A 70 12.75 -15.74 -2.26
N PHE A 71 12.92 -15.88 -0.95
CA PHE A 71 12.59 -14.83 0.02
C PHE A 71 13.40 -13.55 -0.22
N SER A 72 14.72 -13.67 -0.43
CA SER A 72 15.58 -12.54 -0.73
C SER A 72 15.17 -11.86 -2.03
N SER A 73 14.95 -12.64 -3.08
CA SER A 73 14.54 -12.15 -4.40
C SER A 73 13.17 -11.46 -4.37
N LEU A 74 12.19 -12.07 -3.71
CA LEU A 74 10.84 -11.53 -3.59
C LEU A 74 10.81 -10.25 -2.75
N SER A 75 11.67 -10.16 -1.73
CA SER A 75 11.82 -8.95 -0.93
C SER A 75 12.34 -7.78 -1.77
N ILE A 76 13.34 -8.01 -2.62
CA ILE A 76 13.86 -7.01 -3.56
C ILE A 76 12.79 -6.59 -4.57
N ILE A 77 12.13 -7.56 -5.21
CA ILE A 77 11.07 -7.27 -6.18
C ILE A 77 9.95 -6.44 -5.54
N THR A 78 9.56 -6.79 -4.31
CA THR A 78 8.49 -6.09 -3.59
C THR A 78 8.88 -4.64 -3.27
N SER A 79 10.12 -4.39 -2.83
CA SER A 79 10.59 -3.03 -2.57
C SER A 79 10.70 -2.19 -3.85
N GLU A 80 11.15 -2.79 -4.96
CA GLU A 80 11.19 -2.16 -6.28
C GLU A 80 9.77 -1.81 -6.77
N VAL A 81 8.82 -2.74 -6.66
CA VAL A 81 7.42 -2.50 -6.98
C VAL A 81 6.85 -1.35 -6.16
N LYS A 82 7.17 -1.23 -4.86
CA LYS A 82 6.76 -0.08 -4.03
C LYS A 82 7.37 1.23 -4.52
N ALA A 83 8.66 1.23 -4.87
CA ALA A 83 9.36 2.42 -5.32
C ALA A 83 8.84 2.94 -6.68
N ILE A 84 8.62 2.08 -7.69
CA ILE A 84 7.97 2.45 -8.97
C ILE A 84 6.65 3.17 -8.69
N ASN A 85 5.90 2.59 -7.79
CA ASN A 85 4.55 2.96 -7.48
C ASN A 85 4.44 4.33 -6.78
N ASN A 86 5.37 4.61 -5.86
CA ASN A 86 5.50 5.90 -5.21
C ASN A 86 5.94 6.96 -6.23
N GLN A 87 6.96 6.63 -7.03
CA GLN A 87 7.45 7.53 -8.06
C GLN A 87 6.36 7.84 -9.10
N ALA A 88 5.55 6.85 -9.49
CA ALA A 88 4.42 7.05 -10.38
C ALA A 88 3.42 8.05 -9.78
N ALA A 89 3.07 7.92 -8.49
CA ALA A 89 2.15 8.85 -7.83
C ALA A 89 2.70 10.29 -7.83
N ILE A 90 3.98 10.47 -7.54
CA ILE A 90 4.66 11.78 -7.54
C ILE A 90 4.68 12.36 -8.96
N LEU A 91 5.16 11.59 -9.94
CA LEU A 91 5.30 12.05 -11.32
C LEU A 91 3.96 12.39 -11.95
N HIS A 92 2.96 11.52 -11.82
CA HIS A 92 1.61 11.79 -12.32
C HIS A 92 0.99 12.99 -11.60
N GLY A 93 1.10 13.06 -10.27
CA GLY A 93 0.56 14.16 -9.48
C GLY A 93 1.13 15.52 -9.89
N GLU A 94 2.43 15.61 -10.16
CA GLU A 94 3.07 16.82 -10.67
C GLU A 94 2.50 17.26 -12.03
N ARG A 95 2.30 16.32 -12.98
CA ARG A 95 1.75 16.65 -14.31
C ARG A 95 0.28 17.03 -14.22
N ILE A 96 -0.48 16.34 -13.37
CA ILE A 96 -1.88 16.68 -13.10
C ILE A 96 -1.97 18.08 -12.49
N LYS A 97 -1.08 18.44 -11.56
CA LYS A 97 -1.04 19.78 -10.97
C LYS A 97 -0.77 20.86 -12.03
N LYS A 98 0.19 20.63 -12.93
CA LYS A 98 0.46 21.52 -14.06
C LYS A 98 -0.74 21.67 -14.99
N ALA A 99 -1.41 20.57 -15.34
CA ALA A 99 -2.63 20.60 -16.13
C ALA A 99 -3.76 21.36 -15.43
N GLN A 100 -3.94 21.17 -14.11
CA GLN A 100 -4.89 21.91 -13.28
C GLN A 100 -4.65 23.42 -13.37
N SER A 101 -3.40 23.88 -13.24
CA SER A 101 -3.04 25.30 -13.34
C SER A 101 -3.34 25.88 -14.72
N ILE A 102 -3.14 25.13 -15.80
CA ILE A 102 -3.47 25.58 -17.16
C ILE A 102 -4.99 25.71 -17.32
N LEU A 103 -5.73 24.69 -16.88
CA LEU A 103 -7.17 24.57 -17.08
C LEU A 103 -8.02 25.42 -16.13
N LEU A 104 -7.42 25.99 -15.08
CA LEU A 104 -8.07 26.94 -14.16
C LEU A 104 -8.63 28.18 -14.88
N ARG A 105 -8.04 28.55 -16.03
CA ARG A 105 -8.47 29.70 -16.85
C ARG A 105 -9.63 29.40 -17.80
N TYR A 106 -10.10 28.15 -17.81
CA TYR A 106 -11.17 27.69 -18.70
C TYR A 106 -12.47 27.49 -17.92
N LYS A 107 -13.56 27.24 -18.65
CA LYS A 107 -14.88 26.98 -18.06
C LYS A 107 -14.82 25.86 -17.01
N GLU A 108 -15.65 25.99 -15.99
CA GLU A 108 -15.88 24.95 -15.00
C GLU A 108 -16.11 23.57 -15.66
N GLY A 109 -15.47 22.55 -15.10
CA GLY A 109 -15.49 21.18 -15.63
C GLY A 109 -14.42 20.87 -16.68
N ALA A 110 -13.68 21.86 -17.21
CA ALA A 110 -12.59 21.62 -18.17
C ALA A 110 -11.51 20.68 -17.61
N PHE A 111 -11.10 20.89 -16.35
CA PHE A 111 -10.15 20.00 -15.68
C PHE A 111 -10.70 18.58 -15.54
N THR A 112 -11.97 18.43 -15.14
CA THR A 112 -12.61 17.12 -15.02
C THR A 112 -12.74 16.39 -16.36
N ALA A 113 -13.08 17.11 -17.43
CA ALA A 113 -13.12 16.55 -18.77
C ALA A 113 -11.73 16.07 -19.23
N TRP A 114 -10.68 16.84 -18.94
CA TRP A 114 -9.31 16.42 -19.22
C TRP A 114 -8.91 15.17 -18.42
N LEU A 115 -9.29 15.08 -17.13
CA LEU A 115 -9.05 13.87 -16.33
C LEU A 115 -9.70 12.63 -16.95
N LEU A 116 -10.96 12.76 -17.40
CA LEU A 116 -11.67 11.67 -18.07
C LEU A 116 -11.00 11.29 -19.40
N ALA A 117 -10.56 12.27 -20.19
CA ALA A 117 -9.90 12.03 -21.47
C ALA A 117 -8.52 11.35 -21.30
N ALA A 118 -7.74 11.75 -20.29
CA ALA A 118 -6.38 11.26 -20.10
C ALA A 118 -6.29 9.96 -19.27
N TYR A 119 -7.21 9.73 -18.33
CA TYR A 119 -7.16 8.60 -17.40
C TYR A 119 -8.37 7.66 -17.47
N GLY A 120 -9.42 8.02 -18.21
CA GLY A 120 -10.68 7.26 -18.27
C GLY A 120 -11.51 7.31 -16.98
N ASN A 121 -11.01 7.95 -15.91
CA ASN A 121 -11.69 8.07 -14.63
C ASN A 121 -11.19 9.30 -13.86
N ARG A 122 -11.92 9.68 -12.80
CA ARG A 122 -11.56 10.82 -11.93
C ARG A 122 -10.78 10.38 -10.69
N GLN A 123 -11.06 9.19 -10.15
CA GLN A 123 -10.57 8.78 -8.84
C GLN A 123 -9.05 8.64 -8.80
N THR A 124 -8.47 7.89 -9.73
CA THR A 124 -7.03 7.64 -9.79
C THR A 124 -6.22 8.93 -9.92
N PRO A 125 -6.52 9.86 -10.85
CA PRO A 125 -5.75 11.09 -10.93
C PRO A 125 -5.96 12.03 -9.73
N TYR A 126 -7.15 12.06 -9.09
CA TYR A 126 -7.31 12.79 -7.84
C TYR A 126 -6.46 12.20 -6.71
N ASN A 127 -6.38 10.87 -6.60
CA ASN A 127 -5.51 10.22 -5.62
C ASN A 127 -4.03 10.58 -5.84
N PHE A 128 -3.55 10.59 -7.10
CA PHE A 128 -2.20 11.02 -7.44
C PHE A 128 -1.94 12.48 -7.10
N LEU A 129 -2.88 13.37 -7.45
CA LEU A 129 -2.78 14.79 -7.13
C LEU A 129 -2.70 15.02 -5.61
N GLN A 130 -3.60 14.38 -4.84
CA GLN A 130 -3.62 14.50 -3.38
C GLN A 130 -2.35 13.96 -2.74
N TYR A 131 -1.84 12.82 -3.21
CA TYR A 131 -0.57 12.27 -2.74
C TYR A 131 0.58 13.25 -2.99
N TYR A 132 0.71 13.75 -4.22
CA TYR A 132 1.76 14.69 -4.60
C TYR A 132 1.69 15.99 -3.78
N GLU A 133 0.50 16.58 -3.65
CA GLU A 133 0.33 17.81 -2.88
C GLU A 133 0.64 17.62 -1.39
N PHE A 134 0.31 16.45 -0.83
CA PHE A 134 0.66 16.13 0.55
C PHE A 134 2.17 15.90 0.70
N TYR A 135 2.78 15.13 -0.20
CA TYR A 135 4.22 14.86 -0.25
C TYR A 135 5.05 16.15 -0.32
N GLU A 136 4.63 17.11 -1.14
CA GLU A 136 5.32 18.41 -1.29
C GLU A 136 5.19 19.30 -0.05
N LYS A 137 4.10 19.16 0.71
CA LYS A 137 3.90 19.89 1.98
C LYS A 137 4.66 19.29 3.16
N LEU A 138 5.13 18.04 3.04
CA LEU A 138 5.85 17.37 4.12
C LEU A 138 7.32 17.81 4.19
N PRO A 139 7.89 17.91 5.41
CA PRO A 139 9.33 18.00 5.60
C PRO A 139 10.05 16.88 4.87
N LYS A 140 11.21 17.18 4.28
CA LYS A 140 12.02 16.18 3.55
C LYS A 140 12.39 14.97 4.41
N THR A 141 12.50 15.16 5.72
CA THR A 141 12.78 14.11 6.71
C THR A 141 11.67 13.06 6.82
N LEU A 142 10.41 13.40 6.48
CA LEU A 142 9.27 12.48 6.54
C LEU A 142 8.96 11.78 5.21
N ARG A 143 9.65 12.17 4.12
CA ARG A 143 9.45 11.57 2.78
C ARG A 143 9.74 10.07 2.74
N PRO A 144 10.81 9.54 3.37
CA PRO A 144 11.02 8.10 3.44
C PRO A 144 9.88 7.37 4.16
N GLN A 145 9.31 8.00 5.20
CA GLN A 145 8.28 7.38 6.02
C GLN A 145 6.93 7.30 5.28
N ILE A 146 6.54 8.34 4.56
CA ILE A 146 5.34 8.31 3.70
C ILE A 146 5.51 7.39 2.48
N GLU A 147 6.73 7.24 1.95
CA GLU A 147 7.05 6.29 0.89
C GLU A 147 6.98 4.83 1.38
N ALA A 148 7.29 4.57 2.65
CA ALA A 148 7.14 3.25 3.26
C ALA A 148 5.67 2.86 3.48
N MET A 149 4.80 3.83 3.76
CA MET A 149 3.38 3.61 4.08
C MET A 149 2.58 3.00 2.91
N PRO A 150 1.55 2.16 3.20
CA PRO A 150 0.57 1.71 2.22
C PRO A 150 -0.09 2.88 1.49
N ARG A 151 0.05 2.91 0.16
CA ARG A 151 -0.38 4.06 -0.67
C ARG A 151 -1.85 4.45 -0.50
N GLN A 152 -2.75 3.46 -0.36
CA GLN A 152 -4.16 3.72 -0.14
C GLN A 152 -4.43 4.45 1.19
N ALA A 153 -3.64 4.14 2.23
CA ALA A 153 -3.72 4.85 3.51
C ALA A 153 -3.23 6.29 3.34
N VAL A 154 -2.15 6.51 2.59
CA VAL A 154 -1.66 7.86 2.26
C VAL A 154 -2.69 8.67 1.47
N TYR A 155 -3.32 8.09 0.44
CA TYR A 155 -4.41 8.76 -0.29
C TYR A 155 -5.54 9.17 0.65
N THR A 156 -5.93 8.25 1.54
CA THR A 156 -7.00 8.51 2.50
C THR A 156 -6.61 9.66 3.43
N LEU A 157 -5.42 9.62 4.05
CA LEU A 157 -4.90 10.66 4.93
C LEU A 157 -4.78 12.02 4.23
N ALA A 158 -4.22 12.04 3.03
CA ALA A 158 -4.06 13.26 2.23
C ALA A 158 -5.42 13.92 1.96
N SER A 159 -6.45 13.11 1.68
CA SER A 159 -7.81 13.56 1.36
C SER A 159 -8.65 14.02 2.56
N ARG A 160 -8.20 13.81 3.81
CA ARG A 160 -8.91 14.26 5.02
C ARG A 160 -8.75 15.76 5.20
N ASP A 161 -9.80 16.42 5.65
CA ASP A 161 -9.69 17.81 6.07
C ASP A 161 -9.20 17.84 7.52
N ALA A 162 -7.91 18.11 7.71
CA ALA A 162 -7.25 18.15 9.01
C ALA A 162 -5.98 19.00 8.94
N PRO A 163 -5.56 19.65 10.05
CA PRO A 163 -4.31 20.40 10.11
C PRO A 163 -3.12 19.56 9.66
N LEU A 164 -2.20 20.19 8.93
CA LEU A 164 -1.04 19.52 8.36
C LEU A 164 -0.15 18.90 9.45
N GLU A 165 -0.01 19.58 10.58
CA GLU A 165 0.80 19.19 11.73
C GLU A 165 0.30 17.86 12.32
N LYS A 166 -1.01 17.68 12.43
CA LYS A 166 -1.59 16.41 12.90
C LYS A 166 -1.33 15.28 11.91
N LYS A 167 -1.38 15.55 10.60
CA LYS A 167 -1.04 14.56 9.58
C LYS A 167 0.45 14.23 9.58
N GLN A 168 1.33 15.20 9.86
CA GLN A 168 2.77 14.97 10.04
C GLN A 168 3.04 14.06 11.23
N SER A 169 2.47 14.34 12.40
CA SER A 169 2.60 13.47 13.57
C SER A 169 2.07 12.06 13.33
N PHE A 170 1.00 11.91 12.54
CA PHE A 170 0.52 10.59 12.13
C PHE A 170 1.56 9.85 11.28
N VAL A 171 2.17 10.53 10.30
CA VAL A 171 3.24 9.94 9.47
C VAL A 171 4.45 9.58 10.32
N GLU A 172 4.88 10.45 11.23
CA GLU A 172 5.99 10.21 12.17
C GLU A 172 5.77 8.99 13.06
N SER A 173 4.52 8.75 13.45
CA SER A 173 4.14 7.61 14.30
C SER A 173 4.11 6.26 13.56
N TYR A 174 4.31 6.24 12.24
CA TYR A 174 4.23 5.02 11.44
C TYR A 174 5.37 4.05 11.78
N GLN A 175 5.02 2.81 12.13
CA GLN A 175 5.94 1.75 12.57
C GLN A 175 5.83 0.48 11.72
N GLY A 176 5.30 0.58 10.51
CA GLY A 176 5.15 -0.57 9.61
C GLY A 176 3.78 -1.24 9.66
N GLU A 177 2.76 -0.59 10.25
CA GLU A 177 1.41 -1.13 10.32
C GLU A 177 0.80 -1.42 8.93
N THR A 178 -0.11 -2.39 8.89
CA THR A 178 -0.81 -2.76 7.67
C THR A 178 -1.72 -1.66 7.16
N LYS A 179 -2.06 -1.73 5.87
CA LYS A 179 -3.07 -0.88 5.24
C LYS A 179 -4.37 -0.85 6.05
N THR A 180 -4.86 -2.00 6.49
CA THR A 180 -6.13 -2.10 7.23
C THR A 180 -6.06 -1.36 8.56
N VAL A 181 -4.99 -1.57 9.32
CA VAL A 181 -4.78 -0.89 10.62
C VAL A 181 -4.65 0.62 10.42
N LEU A 182 -3.87 1.07 9.44
CA LEU A 182 -3.73 2.50 9.18
C LEU A 182 -5.04 3.15 8.75
N LEU A 183 -5.83 2.49 7.90
CA LEU A 183 -7.13 3.01 7.48
C LEU A 183 -8.10 3.16 8.66
N LEU A 184 -8.09 2.23 9.61
CA LEU A 184 -8.86 2.34 10.84
C LEU A 184 -8.39 3.53 11.67
N LYS A 185 -7.08 3.60 11.97
CA LYS A 185 -6.48 4.73 12.71
C LYS A 185 -6.80 6.10 12.07
N ILE A 186 -6.75 6.19 10.74
CA ILE A 186 -7.09 7.43 10.01
C ILE A 186 -8.57 7.79 10.19
N ARG A 187 -9.47 6.81 10.12
CA ARG A 187 -10.92 7.06 10.30
C ARG A 187 -11.24 7.54 11.71
N GLU A 188 -10.57 6.99 12.71
CA GLU A 188 -10.74 7.37 14.11
C GLU A 188 -10.17 8.75 14.42
N MET A 189 -8.95 9.05 13.98
CA MET A 189 -8.29 10.33 14.28
C MET A 189 -8.74 11.50 13.39
N PHE A 190 -9.17 11.19 12.17
CA PHE A 190 -9.56 12.18 11.16
C PHE A 190 -10.94 11.83 10.59
N PRO A 191 -12.01 11.84 11.40
CA PRO A 191 -13.34 11.49 10.93
C PRO A 191 -13.78 12.41 9.78
N LEU A 192 -14.62 11.88 8.89
CA LEU A 192 -15.22 12.72 7.85
C LEU A 192 -16.24 13.65 8.49
N ALA A 193 -16.36 14.88 7.97
CA ALA A 193 -17.42 15.80 8.37
C ALA A 193 -18.80 15.18 8.11
N GLU A 194 -19.81 15.60 8.87
CA GLU A 194 -21.19 15.09 8.78
C GLU A 194 -21.79 15.27 7.36
N ASP A 195 -21.38 16.31 6.65
CA ASP A 195 -21.83 16.67 5.30
C ASP A 195 -20.96 16.08 4.17
N ASP A 196 -19.89 15.37 4.51
CA ASP A 196 -19.00 14.78 3.51
C ASP A 196 -19.70 13.64 2.77
N LYS A 197 -19.90 13.81 1.46
CA LYS A 197 -20.54 12.80 0.59
C LYS A 197 -19.81 11.45 0.53
N ARG A 198 -18.55 11.38 0.99
CA ARG A 198 -17.78 10.14 1.10
C ARG A 198 -18.09 9.39 2.40
N ARG A 199 -18.74 10.03 3.38
CA ARG A 199 -19.17 9.38 4.61
C ARG A 199 -20.21 8.34 4.23
N GLN A 200 -19.82 7.09 4.36
CA GLN A 200 -20.74 6.00 4.25
C GLN A 200 -21.72 6.10 5.41
N ASN A 201 -23.01 6.09 5.10
CA ASN A 201 -24.02 5.91 6.14
C ASN A 201 -23.88 4.44 6.59
N GLU A 202 -23.05 4.22 7.61
CA GLU A 202 -22.76 2.89 8.15
C GLU A 202 -24.05 2.19 8.62
N GLY A 203 -25.06 2.97 9.05
CA GLY A 203 -26.41 2.47 9.30
C GLY A 203 -27.05 1.87 8.04
N GLU A 204 -27.09 2.62 6.94
CA GLU A 204 -27.61 2.13 5.65
C GLU A 204 -26.80 0.96 5.09
N ILE A 205 -25.47 0.96 5.25
CA ILE A 205 -24.64 -0.17 4.84
C ILE A 205 -24.97 -1.42 5.66
N THR A 206 -25.07 -1.27 6.98
CA THR A 206 -25.42 -2.35 7.90
C THR A 206 -26.80 -2.89 7.58
N ILE A 207 -27.78 -2.01 7.33
CA ILE A 207 -29.14 -2.37 6.90
C ILE A 207 -29.09 -3.17 5.58
N HIS A 208 -28.37 -2.70 4.57
CA HIS A 208 -28.25 -3.41 3.30
C HIS A 208 -27.54 -4.76 3.43
N GLN A 209 -26.53 -4.89 4.29
CA GLN A 209 -25.86 -6.15 4.58
C GLN A 209 -26.81 -7.14 5.26
N LEU A 210 -27.58 -6.70 6.26
CA LEU A 210 -28.58 -7.52 6.95
C LEU A 210 -29.69 -7.96 5.99
N GLN A 211 -30.18 -7.06 5.11
CA GLN A 211 -31.15 -7.40 4.07
C GLN A 211 -30.61 -8.45 3.11
N ARG A 212 -29.36 -8.33 2.67
CA ARG A 212 -28.71 -9.34 1.82
C ARG A 212 -28.54 -10.67 2.53
N LEU A 213 -28.18 -10.67 3.81
CA LEU A 213 -28.07 -11.87 4.64
C LEU A 213 -29.43 -12.57 4.75
N ALA A 214 -30.49 -11.83 5.07
CA ALA A 214 -31.86 -12.34 5.16
C ALA A 214 -32.34 -12.91 3.83
N ALA A 215 -32.08 -12.21 2.72
CA ALA A 215 -32.39 -12.69 1.37
C ALA A 215 -31.61 -13.96 1.01
N SER A 216 -30.36 -14.09 1.46
CA SER A 216 -29.56 -15.30 1.29
C SER A 216 -30.16 -16.48 2.06
N LEU A 217 -30.46 -16.28 3.36
CA LEU A 217 -31.06 -17.28 4.25
C LEU A 217 -32.45 -17.73 3.80
N SER A 218 -33.19 -16.86 3.10
CA SER A 218 -34.53 -17.14 2.57
C SER A 218 -34.52 -17.93 1.26
N ARG A 219 -33.35 -18.24 0.69
CA ARG A 219 -33.25 -19.06 -0.53
C ARG A 219 -33.65 -20.51 -0.22
N LYS A 220 -34.54 -21.07 -1.04
CA LYS A 220 -35.11 -22.43 -0.89
C LYS A 220 -34.09 -23.59 -0.77
N ASN A 221 -32.81 -23.36 -1.09
CA ASN A 221 -31.78 -24.40 -1.14
C ASN A 221 -30.73 -24.33 -0.02
N ILE A 222 -30.89 -23.45 0.98
CA ILE A 222 -29.96 -23.42 2.11
C ILE A 222 -30.26 -24.57 3.08
N ARG A 223 -29.25 -25.43 3.29
CA ARG A 223 -29.24 -26.45 4.35
C ARG A 223 -28.17 -26.09 5.37
N LEU A 224 -28.60 -25.59 6.52
CA LEU A 224 -27.71 -25.30 7.64
C LEU A 224 -27.68 -26.50 8.58
N SER A 225 -26.47 -26.90 9.01
CA SER A 225 -26.29 -27.87 10.09
C SER A 225 -26.81 -27.32 11.42
N LYS A 226 -26.99 -28.19 12.43
CA LYS A 226 -27.36 -27.76 13.78
C LYS A 226 -26.32 -26.78 14.38
N SER A 227 -25.03 -27.06 14.19
CA SER A 227 -23.96 -26.17 14.68
C SER A 227 -23.97 -24.81 13.98
N GLN A 228 -24.16 -24.77 12.66
CA GLN A 228 -24.23 -23.52 11.91
C GLN A 228 -25.42 -22.65 12.35
N LYS A 229 -26.59 -23.27 12.63
CA LYS A 229 -27.74 -22.52 13.15
C LYS A 229 -27.48 -21.94 14.54
N ALA A 230 -26.83 -22.69 15.42
CA ALA A 230 -26.46 -22.22 16.76
C ALA A 230 -25.53 -21.00 16.66
N THR A 231 -24.46 -21.09 15.88
CA THR A 231 -23.52 -19.98 15.68
C THR A 231 -24.19 -18.75 15.04
N ILE A 232 -25.07 -18.93 14.06
CA ILE A 232 -25.81 -17.80 13.46
C ILE A 232 -26.68 -17.10 14.51
N ASN A 233 -27.37 -17.86 15.38
CA ASN A 233 -28.18 -17.27 16.43
C ASN A 233 -27.34 -16.52 17.47
N GLU A 234 -26.21 -17.08 17.91
CA GLU A 234 -25.27 -16.39 18.82
C GLU A 234 -24.79 -15.06 18.22
N LEU A 235 -24.43 -15.05 16.94
CA LEU A 235 -24.04 -13.82 16.24
C LEU A 235 -25.18 -12.80 16.14
N LEU A 236 -26.41 -13.25 15.90
CA LEU A 236 -27.58 -12.36 15.85
C LEU A 236 -27.91 -11.77 17.21
N ASP A 237 -27.77 -12.54 18.29
CA ASP A 237 -28.02 -12.06 19.64
C ASP A 237 -26.94 -11.06 20.07
N HIS A 238 -25.67 -11.33 19.76
CA HIS A 238 -24.60 -10.34 19.96
C HIS A 238 -24.85 -9.04 19.18
N ILE A 239 -25.30 -9.13 17.91
CA ILE A 239 -25.66 -7.94 17.13
C ILE A 239 -26.81 -7.17 17.79
N LYS A 240 -27.82 -7.85 18.37
CA LYS A 240 -28.91 -7.17 19.09
C LYS A 240 -28.41 -6.45 20.34
N GLU A 241 -27.49 -7.05 21.09
CA GLU A 241 -26.88 -6.41 22.27
C GLU A 241 -26.15 -5.13 21.90
N LEU A 242 -25.49 -5.08 20.73
CA LEU A 242 -24.81 -3.88 20.24
C LEU A 242 -25.77 -2.75 19.81
N LEU A 243 -27.08 -3.02 19.71
CA LEU A 243 -28.11 -2.06 19.28
C LEU A 243 -29.00 -1.55 20.43
N LEU A 244 -28.80 -2.06 21.65
CA LEU A 244 -29.46 -1.62 22.89
C LEU A 244 -28.64 -0.57 23.62
#